data_AF-A0A8S2NZ00-F1
#
_entry.id   AF-A0A8S2NZ00-F1
#
_cell.length_a   1.000
_cell.length_b   1.000
_cell.length_c   1.000
_cell.angle_alpha   90.00
_cell.angle_beta   90.00
_cell.angle_gamma   90.00
#
_symmetry.space_group_name_H-M   'P 1'
#
loop_
_entity.id
_entity.type
_entity.pdbx_description
1 polymer ?
#
loop_
_entity_poly.entity_id
_entity_poly.type
_entity_poly.pdbx_seq_one_letter_code
_entity_poly.pdbx_strand_id
1 'polypeptide(L)'
;RCRIRSCNSIIVLARDASTVIHPPTDHSHIPDPIQAKVDEFKNTCKKRAREETTPISQIHKQELVKCSLKHNDISFLPSYSSIDSSFYRERLKNYPKLP
;
A
#
# COMPACT_ATOMS: atom_id res chain seq x y z
N ARG A 1 -10.47 -9.94 -3.24
CA ARG A 1 -11.75 -9.27 -2.88
C ARG A 1 -11.55 -7.76 -2.89
N CYS A 2 -12.51 -7.00 -3.40
CA CYS A 2 -12.55 -5.54 -3.29
C CYS A 2 -12.50 -5.09 -1.82
N ARG A 3 -11.85 -3.94 -1.54
CA ARG A 3 -11.73 -3.40 -0.19
C ARG A 3 -12.92 -2.54 0.25
N ILE A 4 -13.79 -2.14 -0.68
CA ILE A 4 -14.99 -1.39 -0.36
C ILE A 4 -16.03 -2.34 0.24
N ARG A 5 -16.49 -2.05 1.47
CA ARG A 5 -17.33 -2.96 2.26
C ARG A 5 -18.63 -3.36 1.56
N SER A 6 -19.22 -2.45 0.80
CA SER A 6 -20.45 -2.68 0.02
C SER A 6 -20.23 -3.38 -1.32
N CYS A 7 -18.98 -3.66 -1.69
CA CYS A 7 -18.64 -4.28 -2.96
C CYS A 7 -18.28 -5.75 -2.79
N ASN A 8 -18.96 -6.60 -3.56
CA ASN A 8 -18.75 -8.05 -3.55
C ASN A 8 -17.81 -8.55 -4.66
N SER A 9 -17.24 -7.63 -5.45
CA SER A 9 -16.31 -8.02 -6.52
C SER A 9 -15.06 -8.70 -5.97
N ILE A 10 -14.70 -9.83 -6.57
CA ILE A 10 -13.56 -10.66 -6.19
C ILE A 10 -12.85 -11.09 -7.47
N ILE A 11 -11.55 -10.85 -7.53
CA ILE A 11 -10.65 -11.49 -8.48
C ILE A 11 -9.94 -12.66 -7.78
N VAL A 12 -9.79 -13.79 -8.48
CA VAL A 12 -8.98 -14.93 -8.05
C VAL A 12 -7.86 -15.11 -9.05
N LEU A 13 -6.63 -15.02 -8.55
CA LEU A 13 -5.41 -15.20 -9.32
C LEU A 13 -4.79 -16.56 -9.00
N ALA A 14 -4.06 -17.13 -9.96
CA ALA A 14 -3.22 -18.28 -9.72
C ALA A 14 -2.03 -17.93 -8.82
N ARG A 15 -1.28 -18.97 -8.41
CA ARG A 15 -0.17 -18.82 -7.45
C ARG A 15 0.95 -17.89 -7.95
N ASP A 16 1.09 -17.77 -9.27
CA ASP A 16 2.02 -16.86 -9.94
C ASP A 16 1.59 -15.38 -9.91
N ALA A 17 0.38 -15.09 -9.43
CA ALA A 17 -0.25 -13.77 -9.38
C ALA A 17 -0.41 -13.05 -10.73
N SER A 18 -0.21 -13.74 -11.85
CA SER A 18 -0.34 -13.20 -13.21
C SER A 18 -1.53 -13.81 -13.95
N THR A 19 -1.85 -15.07 -13.69
CA THR A 19 -2.95 -15.77 -14.37
C THR A 19 -4.28 -15.54 -13.63
N VAL A 20 -5.32 -15.09 -14.34
CA VAL A 20 -6.66 -14.90 -13.77
C VAL A 20 -7.44 -16.22 -13.83
N ILE A 21 -7.76 -16.80 -12.66
CA ILE A 21 -8.60 -18.01 -12.53
C ILE A 21 -10.08 -17.62 -12.57
N HIS A 22 -10.45 -16.58 -11.82
CA HIS A 22 -11.80 -16.01 -11.85
C HIS A 22 -11.71 -14.51 -12.07
N PRO A 23 -12.28 -13.99 -13.17
CA PRO A 23 -12.29 -12.56 -13.43
C PRO A 23 -13.15 -11.85 -12.37
N PRO A 24 -12.84 -10.57 -12.08
CA PRO A 24 -13.67 -9.78 -11.19
C PRO A 24 -15.07 -9.60 -11.79
N THR A 25 -16.09 -9.68 -10.94
CA THR A 25 -17.43 -9.18 -11.29
C THR A 25 -17.42 -7.66 -11.34
N ASP A 26 -18.46 -7.09 -11.94
CA ASP A 26 -18.64 -5.64 -11.95
C ASP A 26 -18.63 -5.06 -10.53
N HIS A 27 -17.95 -3.91 -10.41
CA HIS A 27 -17.89 -3.16 -9.17
C HIS A 27 -19.17 -2.35 -9.01
N SER A 28 -19.76 -2.36 -7.82
CA SER A 28 -20.92 -1.53 -7.46
C SER A 28 -20.54 -0.08 -7.14
N HIS A 29 -19.35 0.36 -7.55
CA HIS A 29 -18.80 1.66 -7.24
C HIS A 29 -17.83 2.10 -8.34
N ILE A 30 -17.61 3.40 -8.42
CA ILE A 30 -16.62 3.99 -9.31
C ILE A 30 -15.24 3.90 -8.65
N PRO A 31 -14.15 3.74 -9.41
CA PRO A 31 -12.80 3.84 -8.87
C PRO A 31 -12.53 5.21 -8.24
N ASP A 32 -11.93 5.22 -7.04
CA ASP A 32 -11.43 6.44 -6.41
C ASP A 32 -9.93 6.62 -6.74
N PRO A 33 -9.57 7.58 -7.61
CA PRO A 33 -8.19 7.78 -8.03
C PRO A 33 -7.29 8.31 -6.90
N ILE A 34 -7.85 9.00 -5.91
CA ILE A 34 -7.09 9.50 -4.76
C ILE A 34 -6.75 8.32 -3.84
N GLN A 35 -7.75 7.48 -3.53
CA GLN A 35 -7.53 6.29 -2.72
C GLN A 35 -6.52 5.33 -3.38
N ALA A 36 -6.56 5.18 -4.70
CA ALA A 36 -5.60 4.36 -5.45
C ALA A 36 -4.15 4.87 -5.25
N LYS A 37 -3.92 6.18 -5.34
CA LYS A 37 -2.60 6.79 -5.09
C LYS A 37 -2.13 6.63 -3.65
N VAL A 38 -3.04 6.80 -2.69
CA VAL A 38 -2.75 6.56 -1.27
C VAL A 38 -2.34 5.10 -1.03
N ASP A 39 -3.05 4.15 -1.63
CA ASP A 39 -2.76 2.72 -1.51
C ASP A 39 -1.42 2.36 -2.16
N GLU A 40 -1.11 2.92 -3.33
CA GLU A 40 0.19 2.77 -3.99
C GLU A 40 1.34 3.27 -3.10
N PHE A 41 1.21 4.49 -2.56
CA PHE A 41 2.19 5.07 -1.63
C PHE A 41 2.42 4.18 -0.41
N LYS A 42 1.33 3.73 0.22
CA LYS A 42 1.39 2.84 1.39
C LYS A 42 2.06 1.51 1.05
N ASN A 43 1.71 0.90 -0.08
CA ASN A 43 2.27 -0.39 -0.49
C ASN A 43 3.79 -0.29 -0.74
N THR A 44 4.24 0.79 -1.39
CA THR A 44 5.66 1.06 -1.60
C THR A 44 6.40 1.23 -0.27
N CYS A 45 5.88 2.05 0.64
CA CYS A 45 6.49 2.23 1.97
C CYS A 45 6.54 0.91 2.76
N LYS A 46 5.46 0.10 2.73
CA LYS A 46 5.41 -1.20 3.40
C LYS A 46 6.42 -2.19 2.86
N LYS A 47 6.57 -2.24 1.53
CA LYS A 47 7.56 -3.07 0.86
C LYS A 47 8.97 -2.69 1.32
N ARG A 48 9.31 -1.40 1.24
CA ARG A 48 10.61 -0.88 1.70
C ARG A 48 10.82 -1.11 3.19
N ALA A 49 9.80 -0.92 4.03
CA ALA A 49 9.92 -1.16 5.47
C ALA A 49 10.23 -2.63 5.80
N ARG A 50 9.70 -3.56 5.00
CA ARG A 50 9.97 -5.00 5.12
C ARG A 50 11.36 -5.38 4.61
N GLU A 51 11.78 -4.83 3.48
CA GLU A 51 12.99 -5.27 2.76
C GLU A 51 14.25 -4.54 3.24
N GLU A 52 14.15 -3.27 3.62
CA GLU A 52 15.28 -2.40 3.95
C GLU A 52 15.45 -2.20 5.46
N THR A 53 16.69 -1.96 5.88
CA THR A 53 17.05 -1.59 7.27
C THR A 53 16.91 -0.10 7.56
N THR A 54 16.73 0.74 6.53
CA THR A 54 16.57 2.20 6.65
C THR A 54 15.44 2.55 7.63
N PRO A 55 15.58 3.56 8.51
CA PRO A 55 14.52 3.93 9.44
C PRO A 55 13.18 4.20 8.74
N ILE A 56 12.07 3.70 9.30
CA ILE A 56 10.73 3.81 8.69
C ILE A 56 10.31 5.28 8.49
N SER A 57 10.71 6.18 9.40
CA SER A 57 10.51 7.62 9.26
C SER A 57 11.24 8.20 8.04
N GLN A 58 12.43 7.70 7.74
CA GLN A 58 13.22 8.12 6.58
C GLN A 58 12.66 7.54 5.28
N ILE A 59 12.20 6.29 5.29
CA ILE A 59 11.48 5.69 4.15
C ILE A 59 10.26 6.55 3.78
N HIS A 60 9.43 6.91 4.77
CA HIS A 60 8.25 7.76 4.52
C HIS A 60 8.61 9.12 3.93
N LYS A 61 9.61 9.81 4.50
CA LYS A 61 10.09 11.10 3.97
C LYS A 61 10.60 10.99 2.53
N GLN A 62 11.38 9.95 2.23
CA GLN A 62 11.91 9.73 0.88
C GLN A 62 10.79 9.47 -0.12
N GLU A 63 9.82 8.64 0.23
CA GLU A 63 8.67 8.38 -0.65
C GLU A 63 7.80 9.63 -0.82
N LEU A 64 7.63 10.46 0.21
CA LEU A 64 6.93 11.75 0.09
C LEU A 64 7.62 12.66 -0.93
N VAL A 65 8.94 12.80 -0.86
CA VAL A 65 9.72 13.60 -1.82
C VAL A 65 9.60 13.01 -3.23
N LYS A 66 9.68 11.68 -3.38
CA LYS A 66 9.48 11.04 -4.70
C LYS A 66 8.08 11.30 -5.25
N CYS A 67 7.05 11.28 -4.40
CA CYS A 67 5.69 11.61 -4.81
C CYS A 67 5.53 13.09 -5.19
N SER A 68 6.15 14.02 -4.45
CA SER A 68 6.08 15.45 -4.78
C SER A 68 6.76 15.80 -6.10
N LEU A 69 7.75 15.01 -6.52
CA LEU A 69 8.37 15.16 -7.85
C LEU A 69 7.47 14.66 -8.98
N LYS A 70 6.53 13.75 -8.70
CA LYS A 70 5.59 13.17 -9.69
C LYS A 70 4.24 13.87 -9.73
N HIS A 71 3.85 14.52 -8.64
CA HIS A 71 2.53 15.11 -8.46
C HIS A 71 2.64 16.52 -7.91
N ASN A 72 1.87 17.45 -8.50
CA ASN A 72 1.82 18.84 -8.05
C ASN A 72 1.17 19.02 -6.67
N ASP A 73 0.30 18.08 -6.28
CA ASP A 73 -0.34 18.06 -4.98
C ASP A 73 -0.10 16.70 -4.32
N ILE A 74 0.24 16.73 -3.03
CA ILE A 74 0.48 15.57 -2.17
C ILE A 74 -0.32 15.65 -0.86
N SER A 75 -1.21 16.63 -0.72
CA SER A 75 -2.01 16.87 0.49
C SER A 75 -2.90 15.67 0.86
N PHE A 76 -3.26 14.87 -0.13
CA PHE A 76 -4.03 13.63 0.05
C PHE A 76 -3.22 12.49 0.69
N LEU A 77 -1.89 12.59 0.76
CA LEU A 77 -1.06 11.53 1.31
C LEU A 77 -1.18 11.45 2.84
N PRO A 78 -1.17 10.23 3.41
CA PRO A 78 -1.24 10.04 4.84
C PRO A 78 0.00 10.57 5.55
N SER A 79 -0.22 11.23 6.70
CA SER A 79 0.86 11.61 7.61
C SER A 79 1.58 10.38 8.17
N TYR A 80 2.83 10.56 8.59
CA TYR A 80 3.63 9.47 9.16
C TYR A 80 2.94 8.79 10.35
N SER A 81 2.41 9.58 11.29
CA SER A 81 1.73 9.09 12.49
C SER A 81 0.46 8.28 12.20
N SER A 82 -0.16 8.47 11.04
CA SER A 82 -1.37 7.73 10.67
C SER A 82 -1.09 6.31 10.15
N ILE A 83 0.16 5.98 9.82
CA ILE A 83 0.52 4.74 9.12
C ILE A 83 1.73 4.00 9.72
N ASP A 84 2.47 4.61 10.63
CA ASP A 84 3.72 4.09 11.20
C ASP A 84 3.58 2.68 11.78
N SER A 85 2.53 2.42 12.54
CA SER A 85 2.27 1.14 13.21
C SER A 85 2.13 0.00 12.20
N SER A 86 1.52 0.29 11.03
CA SER A 86 1.44 -0.70 9.96
C SER A 86 2.81 -0.97 9.34
N PHE A 87 3.69 0.02 9.25
CA PHE A 87 5.02 -0.12 8.64
C PHE A 87 5.96 -0.90 9.56
N TYR A 88 5.92 -0.64 10.88
CA TYR A 88 6.69 -1.42 11.86
C TYR A 88 6.25 -2.89 11.88
N ARG A 89 4.94 -3.17 11.78
CA ARG A 89 4.44 -4.55 11.66
C ARG A 89 4.96 -5.26 10.40
N GLU A 90 5.12 -4.54 9.29
CA GLU A 90 5.71 -5.12 8.08
C GLU A 90 7.20 -5.43 8.25
N ARG A 91 7.96 -4.54 8.92
CA ARG A 91 9.38 -4.77 9.22
C ARG A 91 9.61 -6.02 10.04
N LEU A 92 8.77 -6.27 11.04
CA LEU A 92 8.87 -7.43 11.92
C LEU A 92 8.73 -8.78 11.19
N LYS A 93 8.18 -8.80 9.97
CA LYS A 93 8.10 -10.02 9.15
C LYS A 93 9.47 -10.56 8.73
N ASN A 94 10.43 -9.65 8.48
CA ASN A 94 11.80 -10.02 8.09
C ASN A 94 12.81 -9.76 9.20
N TYR A 95 12.51 -8.85 10.13
CA TYR A 95 13.38 -8.46 11.24
C TYR A 95 12.62 -8.58 12.57
N PRO A 96 12.32 -9.81 13.04
CA PRO A 96 11.62 -10.02 14.30
C PRO A 96 12.46 -9.52 15.49
N LYS A 97 11.79 -9.17 16.60
CA LYS A 97 12.49 -8.83 17.84
C LYS A 97 13.17 -10.09 18.39
N LEU A 98 14.42 -9.94 18.83
CA LEU A 98 15.09 -11.00 19.56
C LEU A 98 14.41 -11.19 20.94
N PRO A 99 14.33 -12.43 21.43
CA PRO A 99 13.76 -12.74 22.74
C PRO A 99 14.58 -12.18 23.90
#